data_AF-A0A1H8VF92-F1
#
_entry.id   AF-A0A1H8VF92-F1
#
_cell.length_a   1.000
_cell.length_b   1.000
_cell.length_c   1.000
_cell.angle_alpha   90.00
_cell.angle_beta   90.00
_cell.angle_gamma   90.00
#
_symmetry.space_group_name_H-M   'P 1'
#
loop_
_entity.id
_entity.type
_entity.pdbx_description
1 polymer ?
#
loop_
_entity_poly.entity_id
_entity_poly.type
_entity_poly.pdbx_seq_one_letter_code
_entity_poly.pdbx_strand_id
1 'polypeptide(L)'
;MDVLITGSSGFLGNRFQELLGKDHNVAGTYYKNAHRSGHQLDITHRPGVISLFQDLNPDVVIHTAAIADPDTCYNFEQNAFEVNVQGTENVAEAAKRVGAKLVHISTSFVFPAGGEFRPNDEPNPQTVYGQTKYKAERAVCEASDNSVILRCPKLFGNGRQNEVRDITSSILYRLSEEESIELDDTVKRFPVFVDDVVSATEQLIDVGATGIYHISTDKPYTKYEFGKEVAEIFNSGGQIIPGEKNPPAERPSNIKLNTDSLQRLGVNISPVSVALDTLKHQRACSFKAIYSFKPDQMVEGKSASKIRAELGKELGRGDNIEADMVVPVPESGIYPATGYADETGIPLYHGIIRDYETERTLYEPNIEDRTRKLRKKLVAVQDILEGKRVVLVDEAIISGLTLATVIDKCQSAGVEEIHVRIPSPPMRTQCSYGVLSDDAELVADTNGLGSDRESIQTHLEQKFNLSSLQYLSVEDFKRIVPSDYGYTCTNCFYGDEDR
;
A
#
# COMPACT_ATOMS: atom_id res chain seq x y z
N MET A 1 -6.40 -2.63 16.55
CA MET A 1 -7.59 -1.81 16.91
C MET A 1 -8.56 -1.82 15.75
N ASP A 2 -9.82 -1.46 16.01
CA ASP A 2 -10.81 -1.20 14.96
C ASP A 2 -10.69 0.26 14.48
N VAL A 3 -10.27 0.46 13.23
CA VAL A 3 -10.00 1.79 12.67
C VAL A 3 -10.94 2.09 11.51
N LEU A 4 -11.64 3.22 11.59
CA LEU A 4 -12.47 3.73 10.51
C LEU A 4 -11.78 4.89 9.78
N ILE A 5 -11.52 4.74 8.48
CA ILE A 5 -10.96 5.79 7.64
C ILE A 5 -12.07 6.37 6.76
N THR A 6 -12.41 7.64 6.97
CA THR A 6 -13.30 8.34 6.02
C THR A 6 -12.50 8.91 4.86
N GLY A 7 -13.01 8.75 3.64
CA GLY A 7 -12.31 9.19 2.43
C GLY A 7 -11.16 8.25 2.03
N SER A 8 -11.29 6.95 2.34
CA SER A 8 -10.26 5.94 2.09
C SER A 8 -9.96 5.71 0.60
N SER A 9 -10.85 6.14 -0.30
CA SER A 9 -10.60 6.15 -1.74
C SER A 9 -9.66 7.27 -2.21
N GLY A 10 -9.37 8.26 -1.37
CA GLY A 10 -8.53 9.42 -1.68
C GLY A 10 -7.04 9.15 -1.56
N PHE A 11 -6.21 10.14 -1.92
CA PHE A 11 -4.75 10.04 -1.94
C PHE A 11 -4.13 9.56 -0.62
N LEU A 12 -4.43 10.27 0.48
CA LEU A 12 -3.90 9.93 1.81
C LEU A 12 -4.71 8.80 2.47
N GLY A 13 -6.03 8.81 2.33
CA GLY A 13 -6.91 7.79 2.94
C GLY A 13 -6.62 6.37 2.44
N ASN A 14 -6.29 6.21 1.14
CA ASN A 14 -5.88 4.92 0.60
C ASN A 14 -4.57 4.45 1.21
N ARG A 15 -3.62 5.38 1.44
CA ARG A 15 -2.34 5.03 2.04
C ARG A 15 -2.47 4.61 3.50
N PHE A 16 -3.32 5.30 4.27
CA PHE A 16 -3.70 4.85 5.62
C PHE A 16 -4.28 3.43 5.59
N GLN A 17 -5.19 3.14 4.66
CA GLN A 17 -5.81 1.82 4.57
C GLN A 17 -4.79 0.72 4.22
N GLU A 18 -3.82 1.02 3.36
CA GLU A 18 -2.76 0.09 2.98
C GLU A 18 -1.78 -0.20 4.13
N LEU A 19 -1.34 0.84 4.85
CA LEU A 19 -0.32 0.70 5.87
C LEU A 19 -0.89 0.22 7.20
N LEU A 20 -1.99 0.81 7.68
CA LEU A 20 -2.60 0.39 8.94
C LEU A 20 -3.33 -0.95 8.82
N GLY A 21 -3.78 -1.32 7.62
CA GLY A 21 -4.46 -2.61 7.39
C GLY A 21 -3.56 -3.84 7.54
N LYS A 22 -2.27 -3.64 7.81
CA LYS A 22 -1.33 -4.72 8.13
C LYS A 22 -1.53 -5.24 9.55
N ASP A 23 -1.74 -4.32 10.50
CA ASP A 23 -1.69 -4.61 11.93
C ASP A 23 -3.03 -4.31 12.64
N HIS A 24 -3.94 -3.60 11.96
CA HIS A 24 -5.24 -3.20 12.49
C HIS A 24 -6.39 -3.69 11.62
N ASN A 25 -7.59 -3.81 12.21
CA ASN A 25 -8.81 -4.06 11.47
C ASN A 25 -9.32 -2.73 10.90
N VAL A 26 -9.13 -2.50 9.61
CA VAL A 26 -9.40 -1.21 8.97
C VAL A 26 -10.63 -1.26 8.08
N ALA A 27 -11.65 -0.48 8.43
CA ALA A 27 -12.79 -0.17 7.58
C ALA A 27 -12.57 1.18 6.86
N GLY A 28 -12.81 1.21 5.56
CA GLY A 28 -12.70 2.43 4.75
C GLY A 28 -14.07 2.96 4.31
N THR A 29 -14.20 4.25 4.04
CA THR A 29 -15.39 4.81 3.38
C THR A 29 -15.06 5.59 2.12
N TYR A 30 -15.98 5.58 1.16
CA TYR A 30 -15.87 6.33 -0.09
C TYR A 30 -17.20 7.01 -0.45
N TYR A 31 -17.15 8.08 -1.24
CA TYR A 31 -18.36 8.73 -1.73
C TYR A 31 -18.76 8.23 -3.14
N LYS A 32 -17.90 8.50 -4.14
CA LYS A 32 -18.14 8.10 -5.55
C LYS A 32 -17.24 6.94 -6.00
N ASN A 33 -15.96 7.00 -5.66
CA ASN A 33 -14.98 6.05 -6.18
C ASN A 33 -14.90 4.85 -5.26
N ALA A 34 -15.62 3.79 -5.63
CA ALA A 34 -15.62 2.55 -4.85
C ALA A 34 -14.19 2.09 -4.54
N HIS A 35 -14.01 1.66 -3.30
CA HIS A 35 -12.77 1.09 -2.80
C HIS A 35 -13.05 -0.33 -2.28
N ARG A 36 -12.05 -1.20 -2.38
CA ARG A 36 -12.19 -2.61 -1.97
C ARG A 36 -12.41 -2.62 -0.46
N SER A 37 -13.49 -3.26 -0.02
CA SER A 37 -13.89 -3.29 1.40
C SER A 37 -14.39 -1.96 1.97
N GLY A 38 -14.69 -0.97 1.11
CA GLY A 38 -15.16 0.34 1.55
C GLY A 38 -16.68 0.42 1.69
N HIS A 39 -17.15 1.18 2.67
CA HIS A 39 -18.56 1.53 2.81
C HIS A 39 -18.85 2.82 2.04
N GLN A 40 -19.90 2.84 1.22
CA GLN A 40 -20.32 4.08 0.60
C GLN A 40 -20.88 5.02 1.68
N LEU A 41 -20.30 6.21 1.81
CA LEU A 41 -20.69 7.20 2.80
C LEU A 41 -20.59 8.61 2.21
N ASP A 42 -21.70 9.34 2.28
CA ASP A 42 -21.71 10.79 2.16
C ASP A 42 -21.60 11.39 3.56
N ILE A 43 -20.46 12.03 3.86
CA ILE A 43 -20.22 12.62 5.19
C ILE A 43 -21.15 13.80 5.50
N THR A 44 -21.78 14.40 4.48
CA THR A 44 -22.77 15.46 4.68
C THR A 44 -24.12 14.91 5.14
N HIS A 45 -24.39 13.62 4.90
CA HIS A 45 -25.62 12.96 5.29
C HIS A 45 -25.54 12.41 6.73
N ARG A 46 -25.81 13.28 7.71
CA ARG A 46 -25.70 13.01 9.15
C ARG A 46 -26.30 11.67 9.62
N PRO A 47 -27.54 11.27 9.28
CA PRO A 47 -28.10 9.99 9.73
C PRO A 47 -27.29 8.78 9.24
N GLY A 48 -26.78 8.85 8.00
CA GLY A 48 -25.95 7.78 7.43
C GLY A 48 -24.59 7.67 8.13
N VAL A 49 -23.97 8.81 8.47
CA VAL A 49 -22.72 8.83 9.25
C VAL A 49 -22.93 8.21 10.63
N ILE A 50 -23.97 8.63 11.35
CA ILE A 50 -24.26 8.09 12.69
C ILE A 50 -24.53 6.59 12.63
N SER A 51 -25.36 6.12 11.70
CA SER A 51 -25.67 4.69 11.55
C SER A 51 -24.41 3.87 11.30
N LEU A 52 -23.58 4.26 10.32
CA LEU A 52 -22.39 3.51 9.99
C LEU A 52 -21.41 3.42 11.16
N PHE A 53 -21.22 4.52 11.90
CA PHE A 53 -20.31 4.54 13.05
C PHE A 53 -20.84 3.65 14.18
N GLN A 54 -22.16 3.62 14.41
CA GLN A 54 -22.76 2.71 15.39
C GLN A 54 -22.64 1.24 14.97
N ASP A 55 -22.80 0.95 13.68
CA ASP A 55 -22.70 -0.41 13.15
C ASP A 55 -21.26 -0.94 13.21
N LEU A 56 -20.27 -0.09 12.91
CA LEU A 56 -18.85 -0.47 12.93
C LEU A 56 -18.20 -0.35 14.31
N ASN A 57 -18.70 0.55 15.16
CA ASN A 57 -18.21 0.84 16.51
C ASN A 57 -16.66 0.91 16.63
N PRO A 58 -15.99 1.80 15.88
CA PRO A 58 -14.52 1.84 15.83
C PRO A 58 -13.88 2.39 17.12
N ASP A 59 -12.66 1.95 17.41
CA ASP A 59 -11.80 2.54 18.47
C ASP A 59 -11.24 3.91 18.03
N VAL A 60 -10.88 4.02 16.75
CA VAL A 60 -10.24 5.20 16.15
C VAL A 60 -10.89 5.56 14.83
N VAL A 61 -11.10 6.86 14.60
CA VAL A 61 -11.57 7.41 13.33
C VAL A 61 -10.47 8.30 12.75
N ILE A 62 -9.99 7.97 11.55
CA ILE A 62 -9.06 8.81 10.79
C ILE A 62 -9.86 9.54 9.70
N HIS A 63 -10.04 10.83 9.88
CA HIS A 63 -10.85 11.65 9.01
C HIS A 63 -10.02 12.32 7.90
N THR A 64 -10.04 11.72 6.71
CA THR A 64 -9.31 12.20 5.51
C THR A 64 -10.22 12.76 4.41
N ALA A 65 -11.53 12.52 4.50
CA ALA A 65 -12.51 13.02 3.55
C ALA A 65 -12.58 14.55 3.57
N ALA A 66 -12.26 15.18 2.45
CA ALA A 66 -12.35 16.62 2.24
C ALA A 66 -12.32 16.97 0.75
N ILE A 67 -12.83 18.14 0.40
CA ILE A 67 -12.47 18.84 -0.83
C ILE A 67 -11.13 19.54 -0.55
N ALA A 68 -10.05 18.93 -1.04
CA ALA A 68 -8.68 19.38 -0.77
C ALA A 68 -8.12 20.33 -1.84
N ASP A 69 -8.76 20.42 -3.00
CA ASP A 69 -8.32 21.28 -4.10
C ASP A 69 -8.76 22.74 -3.86
N PRO A 70 -7.82 23.70 -3.71
CA PRO A 70 -8.17 25.09 -3.42
C PRO A 70 -9.01 25.76 -4.50
N ASP A 71 -8.80 25.43 -5.78
CA ASP A 71 -9.56 26.03 -6.88
C ASP A 71 -11.01 25.53 -6.87
N THR A 72 -11.22 24.24 -6.60
CA THR A 72 -12.55 23.66 -6.39
C THR A 72 -13.25 24.31 -5.21
N CYS A 73 -12.54 24.56 -4.10
CA CYS A 73 -13.12 25.23 -2.94
C CYS A 73 -13.52 26.68 -3.26
N TYR A 74 -12.70 27.41 -4.01
CA TYR A 74 -13.01 28.78 -4.43
C TYR A 74 -14.22 28.83 -5.37
N ASN A 75 -14.26 27.95 -6.37
CA ASN A 75 -15.33 27.93 -7.37
C ASN A 75 -16.66 27.38 -6.83
N PHE A 76 -16.63 26.55 -5.78
CA PHE A 76 -17.81 25.90 -5.20
C PHE A 76 -17.82 26.05 -3.67
N GLU A 77 -17.75 27.30 -3.21
CA GLU A 77 -17.61 27.65 -1.78
C GLU A 77 -18.66 26.98 -0.88
N GLN A 78 -19.95 27.06 -1.24
CA GLN A 78 -21.03 26.45 -0.47
C GLN A 78 -20.80 24.94 -0.26
N ASN A 79 -20.49 24.23 -1.33
CA ASN A 79 -20.18 22.80 -1.29
C ASN A 79 -18.89 22.51 -0.50
N ALA A 80 -17.90 23.41 -0.53
CA ALA A 80 -16.70 23.29 0.30
C ALA A 80 -17.03 23.41 1.80
N PHE A 81 -17.90 24.33 2.20
CA PHE A 81 -18.38 24.42 3.60
C PHE A 81 -19.21 23.21 3.99
N GLU A 82 -20.12 22.75 3.13
CA GLU A 82 -20.94 21.55 3.39
C GLU A 82 -20.07 20.30 3.61
N VAL A 83 -19.10 20.05 2.74
CA VAL A 83 -18.25 18.86 2.86
C VAL A 83 -17.21 19.01 3.97
N ASN A 84 -16.42 20.08 3.95
CA ASN A 84 -15.26 20.21 4.86
C ASN A 84 -15.66 20.61 6.27
N VAL A 85 -16.76 21.36 6.47
CA VAL A 85 -17.20 21.81 7.80
C VAL A 85 -18.35 20.94 8.30
N GLN A 86 -19.51 20.98 7.65
CA GLN A 86 -20.69 20.23 8.10
C GLN A 86 -20.44 18.72 8.09
N GLY A 87 -19.74 18.21 7.07
CA GLY A 87 -19.33 16.80 7.02
C GLY A 87 -18.38 16.42 8.16
N THR A 88 -17.43 17.30 8.50
CA THR A 88 -16.54 17.09 9.66
C THR A 88 -17.30 17.11 10.98
N GLU A 89 -18.26 18.03 11.16
CA GLU A 89 -19.12 18.10 12.33
C GLU A 89 -19.89 16.79 12.54
N ASN A 90 -20.46 16.24 11.47
CA ASN A 90 -21.17 14.95 11.51
C ASN A 90 -20.24 13.81 11.94
N VAL A 91 -19.02 13.75 11.39
CA VAL A 91 -18.01 12.74 11.73
C VAL A 91 -17.56 12.90 13.19
N ALA A 92 -17.33 14.12 13.65
CA ALA A 92 -16.91 14.40 15.01
C ALA A 92 -17.99 14.07 16.03
N GLU A 93 -19.25 14.37 15.72
CA GLU A 93 -20.40 13.95 16.52
C GLU A 93 -20.51 12.43 16.58
N ALA A 94 -20.40 11.74 15.45
CA ALA A 94 -20.50 10.29 15.38
C ALA A 94 -19.36 9.59 16.14
N ALA A 95 -18.12 10.07 15.99
CA ALA A 95 -16.96 9.57 16.74
C ALA A 95 -17.17 9.73 18.25
N LYS A 96 -17.64 10.89 18.71
CA LYS A 96 -17.97 11.12 20.13
C LYS A 96 -19.03 10.15 20.65
N ARG A 97 -20.08 9.88 19.87
CA ARG A 97 -21.19 8.99 20.26
C ARG A 97 -20.74 7.56 20.52
N VAL A 98 -19.77 7.07 19.76
CA VAL A 98 -19.22 5.72 19.91
C VAL A 98 -17.98 5.69 20.81
N GLY A 99 -17.52 6.85 21.30
CA GLY A 99 -16.35 6.96 22.17
C GLY A 99 -15.00 6.85 21.44
N ALA A 100 -14.99 6.92 20.11
CA ALA A 100 -13.77 6.77 19.31
C ALA A 100 -12.83 7.98 19.45
N LYS A 101 -11.52 7.73 19.39
CA LYS A 101 -10.52 8.80 19.19
C LYS A 101 -10.62 9.32 17.75
N LEU A 102 -10.73 10.63 17.58
CA LEU A 102 -10.79 11.24 16.23
C LEU A 102 -9.45 11.86 15.84
N VAL A 103 -8.86 11.38 14.75
CA VAL A 103 -7.73 12.04 14.07
C VAL A 103 -8.26 12.82 12.88
N HIS A 104 -8.14 14.15 12.90
CA HIS A 104 -8.50 15.02 11.79
C HIS A 104 -7.27 15.49 11.03
N ILE A 105 -7.21 15.18 9.72
CA ILE A 105 -6.14 15.69 8.85
C ILE A 105 -6.49 17.12 8.41
N SER A 106 -5.66 18.07 8.81
CA SER A 106 -5.79 19.49 8.47
C SER A 106 -4.65 19.96 7.54
N THR A 107 -4.47 21.26 7.38
CA THR A 107 -3.62 21.87 6.35
C THR A 107 -2.77 23.02 6.89
N SER A 108 -1.61 23.26 6.29
CA SER A 108 -0.84 24.50 6.54
C SER A 108 -1.57 25.77 6.07
N PHE A 109 -2.58 25.65 5.19
CA PHE A 109 -3.34 26.79 4.66
C PHE A 109 -4.26 27.46 5.70
N VAL A 110 -4.30 26.95 6.93
CA VAL A 110 -4.89 27.65 8.07
C VAL A 110 -4.06 28.89 8.47
N PHE A 111 -2.82 28.99 8.01
CA PHE A 111 -1.91 30.11 8.26
C PHE A 111 -1.73 31.01 7.02
N PRO A 112 -1.32 32.28 7.23
CA PRO A 112 -0.99 33.19 6.14
C PRO A 112 0.36 32.84 5.49
N ALA A 113 0.66 33.51 4.38
CA ALA A 113 1.93 33.33 3.69
C ALA A 113 3.11 33.85 4.53
N GLY A 114 4.22 33.11 4.50
CA GLY A 114 5.46 33.47 5.19
C GLY A 114 5.40 33.23 6.70
N GLY A 115 6.47 32.63 7.22
CA GLY A 115 6.67 32.45 8.66
C GLY A 115 6.84 31.00 9.06
N GLU A 116 7.17 30.82 10.34
CA GLU A 116 7.20 29.53 11.01
C GLU A 116 6.13 29.52 12.10
N PHE A 117 5.23 28.54 12.06
CA PHE A 117 4.06 28.46 12.91
C PHE A 117 4.11 27.24 13.82
N ARG A 118 3.91 27.46 15.11
CA ARG A 118 3.74 26.44 16.15
C ARG A 118 2.28 25.97 16.21
N PRO A 119 2.00 24.78 16.76
CA PRO A 119 0.62 24.29 16.88
C PRO A 119 -0.35 25.23 17.58
N ASN A 120 0.15 25.98 18.58
CA ASN A 120 -0.63 26.91 19.39
C ASN A 120 -0.74 28.32 18.79
N ASP A 121 -0.08 28.60 17.65
CA ASP A 121 -0.21 29.90 16.99
C ASP A 121 -1.61 30.05 16.39
N GLU A 122 -2.15 31.27 16.44
CA GLU A 122 -3.51 31.57 15.99
C GLU A 122 -3.61 31.46 14.46
N PRO A 123 -4.53 30.62 13.92
CA PRO A 123 -4.75 30.52 12.49
C PRO A 123 -5.36 31.80 11.88
N ASN A 124 -4.90 32.16 10.68
CA ASN A 124 -5.41 33.28 9.89
C ASN A 124 -5.48 32.91 8.39
N PRO A 125 -6.43 32.05 7.99
CA PRO A 125 -6.51 31.50 6.64
C PRO A 125 -6.87 32.56 5.59
N GLN A 126 -6.09 32.62 4.51
CA GLN A 126 -6.28 33.57 3.40
C GLN A 126 -7.06 32.98 2.21
N THR A 127 -7.51 31.74 2.31
CA THR A 127 -8.20 31.03 1.20
C THR A 127 -9.48 30.37 1.72
N VAL A 128 -10.48 30.19 0.84
CA VAL A 128 -11.70 29.44 1.18
C VAL A 128 -11.37 28.05 1.71
N TYR A 129 -10.44 27.34 1.06
CA TYR A 129 -9.96 26.04 1.54
C TYR A 129 -9.41 26.12 2.97
N GLY A 130 -8.50 27.05 3.25
CA GLY A 130 -7.95 27.27 4.59
C GLY A 130 -9.02 27.61 5.63
N GLN A 131 -10.00 28.45 5.27
CA GLN A 131 -11.11 28.82 6.15
C GLN A 131 -11.99 27.63 6.50
N THR A 132 -12.36 26.80 5.50
CA THR A 132 -13.16 25.60 5.75
C THR A 132 -12.41 24.60 6.64
N LYS A 133 -11.11 24.39 6.42
CA LYS A 133 -10.30 23.51 7.26
C LYS A 133 -10.12 24.03 8.67
N TYR A 134 -9.93 25.33 8.87
CA TYR A 134 -9.87 25.90 10.21
C TYR A 134 -11.20 25.78 10.96
N LYS A 135 -12.35 26.02 10.30
CA LYS A 135 -13.66 25.77 10.92
C LYS A 135 -13.87 24.30 11.27
N ALA A 136 -13.37 23.38 10.44
CA ALA A 136 -13.39 21.94 10.72
C ALA A 136 -12.56 21.60 11.98
N GLU A 137 -11.37 22.19 12.16
CA GLU A 137 -10.58 22.04 13.39
C GLU A 137 -11.38 22.46 14.63
N ARG A 138 -12.07 23.60 14.57
CA ARG A 138 -12.92 24.10 15.65
C ARG A 138 -14.04 23.13 15.99
N ALA A 139 -14.74 22.61 14.98
CA ALA A 139 -15.80 21.61 15.16
C ALA A 139 -15.29 20.33 15.85
N VAL A 140 -14.09 19.86 15.48
CA VAL A 140 -13.45 18.69 16.10
C VAL A 140 -13.14 18.95 17.57
N CYS A 141 -12.51 20.07 17.90
CA CYS A 141 -12.21 20.45 19.28
C CYS A 141 -13.47 20.65 20.13
N GLU A 142 -14.53 21.21 19.57
CA GLU A 142 -15.80 21.45 20.28
C GLU A 142 -16.58 20.14 20.51
N ALA A 143 -16.42 19.15 19.63
CA ALA A 143 -17.05 17.85 19.80
C ALA A 143 -16.41 17.02 20.93
N SER A 144 -15.08 16.90 20.97
CA SER A 144 -14.39 16.02 21.92
C SER A 144 -12.92 16.40 22.14
N ASP A 145 -12.50 16.36 23.41
CA ASP A 145 -11.08 16.47 23.80
C ASP A 145 -10.26 15.21 23.43
N ASN A 146 -10.93 14.07 23.16
CA ASN A 146 -10.27 12.87 22.66
C ASN A 146 -10.07 12.94 21.13
N SER A 147 -9.38 13.98 20.69
CA SER A 147 -9.09 14.22 19.28
C SER A 147 -7.65 14.67 19.05
N VAL A 148 -7.14 14.36 17.87
CA VAL A 148 -5.85 14.82 17.34
C VAL A 148 -6.12 15.57 16.04
N ILE A 149 -5.56 16.76 15.90
CA ILE A 149 -5.56 17.51 14.64
C ILE A 149 -4.13 17.50 14.11
N LEU A 150 -3.90 16.87 12.96
CA LEU A 150 -2.59 16.86 12.32
C LEU A 150 -2.60 17.80 11.11
N ARG A 151 -1.94 18.95 11.22
CA ARG A 151 -1.80 19.91 10.12
C ARG A 151 -0.66 19.48 9.21
N CYS A 152 -0.99 19.25 7.94
CA CYS A 152 -0.07 18.80 6.91
C CYS A 152 0.17 19.90 5.86
N PRO A 153 1.39 20.04 5.32
CA PRO A 153 1.67 20.89 4.17
C PRO A 153 1.34 20.14 2.88
N LYS A 154 2.06 20.42 1.78
CA LYS A 154 1.88 19.69 0.53
C LYS A 154 2.35 18.24 0.70
N LEU A 155 1.46 17.29 0.44
CA LEU A 155 1.79 15.86 0.50
C LEU A 155 2.26 15.33 -0.87
N PHE A 156 3.16 14.35 -0.84
CA PHE A 156 3.59 13.54 -1.98
C PHE A 156 3.78 12.07 -1.58
N GLY A 157 3.83 11.17 -2.56
CA GLY A 157 4.07 9.76 -2.32
C GLY A 157 3.22 8.83 -3.17
N ASN A 158 3.02 7.61 -2.67
CA ASN A 158 2.32 6.57 -3.41
C ASN A 158 0.80 6.68 -3.18
N GLY A 159 0.08 7.25 -4.14
CA GLY A 159 -1.37 7.28 -4.17
C GLY A 159 -1.94 6.29 -5.18
N ARG A 160 -3.24 6.00 -5.08
CA ARG A 160 -3.97 5.11 -6.00
C ARG A 160 -3.60 5.39 -7.47
N GLN A 161 -2.95 4.41 -8.10
CA GLN A 161 -2.60 4.46 -9.51
C GLN A 161 -3.89 4.67 -10.33
N ASN A 162 -3.89 5.71 -11.18
CA ASN A 162 -4.88 6.05 -12.21
C ASN A 162 -5.95 7.13 -11.92
N GLU A 163 -6.06 7.73 -10.73
CA GLU A 163 -7.11 8.75 -10.48
C GLU A 163 -6.60 10.14 -10.07
N VAL A 164 -5.47 10.23 -9.34
CA VAL A 164 -4.87 11.52 -8.96
C VAL A 164 -3.38 11.46 -9.23
N ARG A 165 -2.90 12.23 -10.23
CA ARG A 165 -1.47 12.41 -10.45
C ARG A 165 -0.93 13.32 -9.35
N ASP A 166 -0.30 12.73 -8.34
CA ASP A 166 0.49 13.48 -7.37
C ASP A 166 1.62 14.24 -8.08
N ILE A 167 2.28 15.15 -7.36
CA ILE A 167 3.33 16.01 -7.94
C ILE A 167 4.48 15.20 -8.56
N THR A 168 4.87 14.08 -7.94
CA THR A 168 5.93 13.21 -8.46
C THR A 168 5.48 12.54 -9.76
N SER A 169 4.28 11.93 -9.79
CA SER A 169 3.74 11.32 -11.02
C SER A 169 3.56 12.33 -12.15
N SER A 170 3.13 13.55 -11.83
CA SER A 170 2.99 14.61 -12.83
C SER A 170 4.34 15.02 -13.43
N ILE A 171 5.42 15.02 -12.65
CA ILE A 171 6.76 15.36 -13.12
C ILE A 171 7.31 14.22 -13.99
N LEU A 172 7.26 12.98 -13.49
CA LEU A 172 7.74 11.81 -14.21
C LEU A 172 7.03 11.59 -15.55
N TYR A 173 5.71 11.77 -15.59
CA TYR A 173 4.95 11.71 -16.84
C TYR A 173 5.39 12.77 -17.84
N ARG A 174 5.63 14.01 -17.40
CA ARG A 174 6.10 15.05 -18.33
C ARG A 174 7.52 14.77 -18.82
N LEU A 175 8.39 14.24 -17.95
CA LEU A 175 9.75 13.84 -18.32
C LEU A 175 9.78 12.65 -19.30
N SER A 176 8.73 11.82 -19.36
CA SER A 176 8.62 10.74 -20.35
C SER A 176 8.13 11.22 -21.73
N GLU A 177 7.40 12.35 -21.78
CA GLU A 177 6.79 12.88 -23.00
C GLU A 177 7.56 14.08 -23.61
N GLU A 178 8.28 14.84 -22.79
CA GLU A 178 8.95 16.10 -23.16
C GLU A 178 10.47 15.98 -22.97
N GLU A 179 11.28 16.47 -23.92
CA GLU A 179 12.75 16.54 -23.78
C GLU A 179 13.18 17.47 -22.64
N SER A 180 12.40 18.53 -22.39
CA SER A 180 12.60 19.46 -21.29
C SER A 180 11.28 19.93 -20.71
N ILE A 181 11.22 20.06 -19.39
CA ILE A 181 10.05 20.54 -18.67
C ILE A 181 10.38 21.78 -17.86
N GLU A 182 9.53 22.81 -17.98
CA GLU A 182 9.62 24.00 -17.15
C GLU A 182 8.81 23.81 -15.85
N LEU A 183 9.45 24.10 -14.71
CA LEU A 183 8.87 24.02 -13.36
C LEU A 183 9.11 25.30 -12.58
N ASP A 184 8.11 25.74 -11.81
CA ASP A 184 8.21 26.97 -11.00
C ASP A 184 9.35 26.91 -9.98
N ASP A 185 10.20 27.94 -9.99
CA ASP A 185 11.32 28.11 -9.06
C ASP A 185 11.14 29.30 -8.10
N THR A 186 9.90 29.81 -7.96
CA THR A 186 9.62 31.00 -7.15
C THR A 186 8.92 30.66 -5.84
N VAL A 187 8.05 29.65 -5.84
CA VAL A 187 7.17 29.34 -4.71
C VAL A 187 7.74 28.22 -3.83
N LYS A 188 8.15 28.56 -2.61
CA LYS A 188 8.63 27.58 -1.62
C LYS A 188 7.49 26.85 -0.90
N ARG A 189 7.66 25.55 -0.70
CA ARG A 189 6.78 24.61 0.02
C ARG A 189 7.61 23.65 0.87
N PHE A 190 7.00 22.98 1.83
CA PHE A 190 7.64 21.98 2.68
C PHE A 190 6.96 20.63 2.44
N PRO A 191 7.37 19.87 1.41
CA PRO A 191 6.67 18.66 1.02
C PRO A 191 6.86 17.56 2.06
N VAL A 192 5.79 16.83 2.40
CA VAL A 192 5.81 15.71 3.36
C VAL A 192 5.38 14.42 2.67
N PHE A 193 6.10 13.33 2.97
CA PHE A 193 5.79 12.02 2.45
C PHE A 193 4.58 11.43 3.16
N VAL A 194 3.65 10.84 2.41
CA VAL A 194 2.41 10.29 3.01
C VAL A 194 2.66 9.18 4.03
N ASP A 195 3.73 8.39 3.89
CA ASP A 195 4.02 7.32 4.87
C ASP A 195 4.46 7.90 6.21
N ASP A 196 5.20 9.02 6.20
CA ASP A 196 5.56 9.74 7.43
C ASP A 196 4.30 10.27 8.12
N VAL A 197 3.27 10.69 7.36
CA VAL A 197 1.97 11.10 7.93
C VAL A 197 1.27 9.93 8.60
N VAL A 198 1.30 8.74 7.99
CA VAL A 198 0.69 7.54 8.55
C VAL A 198 1.43 7.12 9.83
N SER A 199 2.75 7.00 9.77
CA SER A 199 3.59 6.64 10.91
C SER A 199 3.45 7.65 12.07
N ALA A 200 3.44 8.95 11.77
CA ALA A 200 3.20 9.98 12.77
C ALA A 200 1.83 9.85 13.44
N THR A 201 0.81 9.52 12.65
CA THR A 201 -0.56 9.35 13.15
C THR A 201 -0.68 8.13 14.04
N GLU A 202 -0.08 7.00 13.66
CA GLU A 202 -0.03 5.78 14.48
C GLU A 202 0.68 6.05 15.81
N GLN A 203 1.85 6.67 15.78
CA GLN A 203 2.57 7.04 17.00
C GLN A 203 1.74 7.96 17.93
N LEU A 204 1.00 8.93 17.36
CA LEU A 204 0.10 9.80 18.12
C LEU A 204 -1.05 9.02 18.76
N ILE A 205 -1.60 8.02 18.07
CA ILE A 205 -2.65 7.15 18.60
C ILE A 205 -2.08 6.30 19.75
N ASP A 206 -0.93 5.67 19.55
CA ASP A 206 -0.31 4.73 20.49
C ASP A 206 0.07 5.39 21.83
N VAL A 207 0.60 6.61 21.79
CA VAL A 207 0.90 7.36 23.02
C VAL A 207 -0.32 8.03 23.64
N GLY A 208 -1.51 7.81 23.07
CA GLY A 208 -2.76 8.40 23.54
C GLY A 208 -2.84 9.91 23.38
N ALA A 209 -2.09 10.50 22.43
CA ALA A 209 -2.01 11.94 22.24
C ALA A 209 -3.37 12.59 21.98
N THR A 210 -3.48 13.86 22.34
CA THR A 210 -4.63 14.74 22.08
C THR A 210 -4.16 16.15 21.77
N GLY A 211 -4.92 16.90 20.97
CA GLY A 211 -4.62 18.28 20.61
C GLY A 211 -4.05 18.43 19.21
N ILE A 212 -3.36 19.55 18.96
CA ILE A 212 -2.93 19.96 17.63
C ILE A 212 -1.45 19.65 17.44
N TYR A 213 -1.12 19.02 16.32
CA TYR A 213 0.23 18.65 15.91
C TYR A 213 0.51 19.08 14.48
N HIS A 214 1.78 19.31 14.19
CA HIS A 214 2.29 19.73 12.90
C HIS A 214 3.27 18.69 12.38
N ILE A 215 3.16 18.32 11.10
CA ILE A 215 4.17 17.54 10.39
C ILE A 215 4.66 18.35 9.19
N SER A 216 5.97 18.44 8.99
CA SER A 216 6.59 19.21 7.90
C SER A 216 8.05 18.80 7.75
N THR A 217 8.57 18.83 6.53
CA THR A 217 10.02 18.88 6.34
C THR A 217 10.57 20.22 6.81
N ASP A 218 11.85 20.26 7.18
CA ASP A 218 12.53 21.50 7.60
C ASP A 218 13.07 22.30 6.40
N LYS A 219 13.52 21.60 5.35
CA LYS A 219 14.03 22.19 4.11
C LYS A 219 12.86 22.60 3.19
N PRO A 220 12.78 23.87 2.74
CA PRO A 220 11.84 24.27 1.71
C PRO A 220 12.28 23.81 0.33
N TYR A 221 11.30 23.61 -0.54
CA TYR A 221 11.45 23.22 -1.94
C TYR A 221 10.58 24.09 -2.84
N THR A 222 11.15 24.59 -3.92
CA THR A 222 10.38 25.01 -5.10
C THR A 222 9.94 23.78 -5.90
N LYS A 223 9.04 23.97 -6.88
CA LYS A 223 8.66 22.86 -7.76
C LYS A 223 9.83 22.40 -8.62
N TYR A 224 10.69 23.33 -9.03
CA TYR A 224 11.94 23.07 -9.73
C TYR A 224 12.92 22.25 -8.88
N GLU A 225 13.20 22.67 -7.65
CA GLU A 225 14.10 21.95 -6.74
C GLU A 225 13.61 20.53 -6.45
N PHE A 226 12.31 20.37 -6.17
CA PHE A 226 11.69 19.05 -5.97
C PHE A 226 11.78 18.20 -7.24
N GLY A 227 11.53 18.80 -8.41
CA GLY A 227 11.62 18.11 -9.69
C GLY A 227 13.02 17.58 -9.98
N LYS A 228 14.08 18.34 -9.66
CA LYS A 228 15.45 17.85 -9.81
C LYS A 228 15.73 16.61 -8.97
N GLU A 229 15.31 16.60 -7.70
CA GLU A 229 15.45 15.40 -6.85
C GLU A 229 14.65 14.21 -7.43
N VAL A 230 13.46 14.45 -7.97
CA VAL A 230 12.68 13.41 -8.67
C VAL A 230 13.45 12.86 -9.89
N ALA A 231 13.94 13.72 -10.78
CA ALA A 231 14.63 13.29 -11.98
C ALA A 231 15.92 12.50 -11.67
N GLU A 232 16.68 12.95 -10.67
CA GLU A 232 17.90 12.28 -10.20
C GLU A 232 17.57 10.89 -9.63
N ILE A 233 16.65 10.81 -8.67
CA ILE A 233 16.34 9.54 -7.97
C ILE A 233 15.70 8.52 -8.91
N PHE A 234 14.81 8.96 -9.80
CA PHE A 234 14.14 8.09 -10.77
C PHE A 234 14.95 7.88 -12.05
N ASN A 235 16.19 8.37 -12.14
CA ASN A 235 17.05 8.26 -13.32
C ASN A 235 16.34 8.69 -14.63
N SER A 236 15.55 9.76 -14.57
CA SER A 236 14.77 10.26 -15.72
C SER A 236 15.65 11.08 -16.66
N GLY A 237 15.53 10.85 -17.98
CA GLY A 237 16.41 11.47 -18.99
C GLY A 237 16.06 12.91 -19.41
N GLY A 238 14.84 13.37 -19.13
CA GLY A 238 14.39 14.72 -19.52
C GLY A 238 15.06 15.83 -18.68
N GLN A 239 15.28 16.99 -19.30
CA GLN A 239 15.85 18.16 -18.61
C GLN A 239 14.78 18.92 -17.81
N ILE A 240 15.14 19.40 -16.63
CA ILE A 240 14.28 20.29 -15.84
C ILE A 240 14.88 21.68 -15.88
N ILE A 241 14.09 22.65 -16.34
CA ILE A 241 14.48 24.07 -16.39
C ILE A 241 13.65 24.90 -15.41
N PRO A 242 14.25 25.91 -14.77
CA PRO A 242 13.53 26.79 -13.85
C PRO A 242 12.61 27.72 -14.65
N GLY A 243 11.39 27.91 -14.13
CA GLY A 243 10.38 28.79 -14.70
C GLY A 243 9.86 29.80 -13.69
N GLU A 244 9.36 30.91 -14.20
CA GLU A 244 8.62 31.91 -13.43
C GLU A 244 7.15 31.77 -13.77
N LYS A 245 6.42 30.89 -13.05
CA LYS A 245 4.97 30.93 -13.13
C LYS A 245 4.48 31.97 -12.15
N ASN A 246 3.78 32.98 -12.64
CA ASN A 246 2.86 33.73 -11.80
C ASN A 246 1.77 32.76 -11.36
N PRO A 247 1.75 32.27 -10.09
CA PRO A 247 0.64 31.46 -9.65
C PRO A 247 -0.65 32.27 -9.85
N PRO A 248 -1.79 31.63 -10.17
CA PRO A 248 -3.08 32.29 -9.99
C PRO A 248 -3.06 32.92 -8.59
N ALA A 249 -3.33 34.23 -8.53
CA ALA A 249 -3.17 35.03 -7.33
C ALA A 249 -3.87 34.36 -6.12
N GLU A 250 -3.30 34.56 -4.92
CA GLU A 250 -3.83 34.22 -3.58
C GLU A 250 -3.49 32.84 -2.95
N ARG A 251 -2.52 32.07 -3.43
CA ARG A 251 -2.07 30.87 -2.69
C ARG A 251 -0.96 31.19 -1.69
N PRO A 252 -1.20 31.10 -0.36
CA PRO A 252 -0.17 31.40 0.62
C PRO A 252 1.01 30.42 0.46
N SER A 253 2.22 30.95 0.62
CA SER A 253 3.46 30.24 0.37
C SER A 253 4.44 30.38 1.51
N ASN A 254 5.49 29.56 1.50
CA ASN A 254 6.54 29.63 2.52
C ASN A 254 5.98 29.54 3.95
N ILE A 255 4.99 28.65 4.16
CA ILE A 255 4.38 28.37 5.46
C ILE A 255 5.15 27.19 6.08
N LYS A 256 6.06 27.49 7.00
CA LYS A 256 6.78 26.44 7.74
C LYS A 256 5.97 26.05 8.95
N LEU A 257 5.71 24.75 9.12
CA LEU A 257 5.07 24.25 10.34
C LEU A 257 6.17 23.73 11.27
N ASN A 258 6.26 24.27 12.50
CA ASN A 258 7.19 23.80 13.51
C ASN A 258 6.79 22.41 14.02
N THR A 259 7.72 21.45 13.99
CA THR A 259 7.48 20.03 14.27
C THR A 259 8.03 19.55 15.61
N ASP A 260 8.54 20.44 16.46
CA ASP A 260 9.18 20.10 17.74
C ASP A 260 8.29 19.19 18.61
N SER A 261 6.98 19.46 18.64
CA SER A 261 6.01 18.68 19.41
C SER A 261 5.90 17.23 18.94
N LEU A 262 6.00 17.01 17.63
CA LEU A 262 5.90 15.68 17.01
C LEU A 262 7.24 14.94 17.13
N GLN A 263 8.36 15.63 16.94
CA GLN A 263 9.71 15.06 17.10
C GLN A 263 9.98 14.59 18.53
N ARG A 264 9.46 15.30 19.55
CA ARG A 264 9.56 14.87 20.96
C ARG A 264 8.83 13.56 21.24
N LEU A 265 7.90 13.15 20.39
CA LEU A 265 7.21 11.85 20.46
C LEU A 265 7.96 10.74 19.72
N GLY A 266 9.17 11.01 19.21
CA GLY A 266 9.97 10.04 18.47
C GLY A 266 9.58 9.87 17.01
N VAL A 267 8.65 10.68 16.49
CA VAL A 267 8.26 10.63 15.08
C VAL A 267 9.39 11.15 14.21
N ASN A 268 9.85 10.30 13.28
CA ASN A 268 10.82 10.67 12.27
C ASN A 268 10.11 11.24 11.03
N ILE A 269 10.67 12.32 10.46
CA ILE A 269 10.18 12.91 9.21
C ILE A 269 11.29 12.73 8.18
N SER A 270 11.01 11.95 7.15
CA SER A 270 12.00 11.55 6.16
C SER A 270 12.47 12.76 5.36
N PRO A 271 13.78 12.91 5.10
CA PRO A 271 14.26 13.82 4.06
C PRO A 271 13.59 13.47 2.72
N VAL A 272 13.33 14.49 1.89
CA VAL A 272 12.64 14.29 0.59
C VAL A 272 13.35 13.27 -0.29
N SER A 273 14.68 13.27 -0.29
CA SER A 273 15.48 12.28 -1.03
C SER A 273 15.22 10.84 -0.58
N VAL A 274 15.19 10.59 0.73
CA VAL A 274 14.90 9.25 1.30
C VAL A 274 13.46 8.83 1.02
N ALA A 275 12.51 9.76 1.12
CA ALA A 275 11.12 9.51 0.81
C ALA A 275 10.88 9.25 -0.68
N LEU A 276 11.57 9.96 -1.58
CA LEU A 276 11.52 9.73 -3.02
C LEU A 276 12.16 8.39 -3.39
N ASP A 277 13.24 7.99 -2.75
CA ASP A 277 13.84 6.67 -2.93
C ASP A 277 12.89 5.57 -2.45
N THR A 278 12.27 5.73 -1.28
CA THR A 278 11.22 4.83 -0.78
C THR A 278 10.07 4.73 -1.78
N LEU A 279 9.60 5.87 -2.30
CA LEU A 279 8.54 5.92 -3.31
C LEU A 279 8.93 5.18 -4.60
N LYS A 280 10.16 5.34 -5.09
CA LYS A 280 10.68 4.61 -6.25
C LYS A 280 10.58 3.10 -6.03
N HIS A 281 11.01 2.61 -4.87
CA HIS A 281 10.92 1.18 -4.53
C HIS A 281 9.48 0.69 -4.38
N GLN A 282 8.59 1.51 -3.82
CA GLN A 282 7.16 1.17 -3.67
C GLN A 282 6.43 1.04 -5.00
N ARG A 283 6.74 1.88 -5.98
CA ARG A 283 6.11 1.86 -7.31
C ARG A 283 6.69 0.74 -8.18
N ALA A 284 8.00 0.54 -8.13
CA ALA A 284 8.70 -0.52 -8.85
C ALA A 284 8.68 -1.89 -8.16
N CYS A 285 7.81 -2.10 -7.16
CA CYS A 285 7.83 -3.32 -6.37
C CYS A 285 7.45 -4.55 -7.21
N SER A 286 8.43 -5.40 -7.49
CA SER A 286 8.23 -6.60 -8.29
C SER A 286 7.30 -7.62 -7.62
N PHE A 287 7.29 -7.66 -6.30
CA PHE A 287 6.42 -8.55 -5.53
C PHE A 287 4.93 -8.27 -5.78
N LYS A 288 4.55 -7.01 -6.02
CA LYS A 288 3.16 -6.65 -6.33
C LYS A 288 2.68 -7.31 -7.62
N ALA A 289 3.55 -7.45 -8.63
CA ALA A 289 3.20 -8.08 -9.90
C ALA A 289 2.85 -9.57 -9.74
N ILE A 290 3.57 -10.27 -8.86
CA ILE A 290 3.36 -11.71 -8.64
C ILE A 290 2.27 -12.00 -7.62
N TYR A 291 2.12 -11.22 -6.55
CA TYR A 291 1.26 -11.60 -5.41
C TYR A 291 0.08 -10.64 -5.19
N SER A 292 0.32 -9.32 -5.21
CA SER A 292 -0.68 -8.34 -4.75
C SER A 292 -1.69 -7.92 -5.81
N PHE A 293 -1.26 -7.79 -7.08
CA PHE A 293 -2.13 -7.32 -8.16
C PHE A 293 -3.19 -8.36 -8.52
N LYS A 294 -4.36 -7.88 -8.98
CA LYS A 294 -5.37 -8.79 -9.53
C LYS A 294 -4.87 -9.37 -10.86
N PRO A 295 -5.28 -10.60 -11.23
CA PRO A 295 -4.85 -11.20 -12.48
C PRO A 295 -5.10 -10.37 -13.73
N ASP A 296 -6.18 -9.59 -13.77
CA ASP A 296 -6.59 -8.71 -14.87
C ASP A 296 -5.97 -7.30 -14.80
N GLN A 297 -5.28 -6.97 -13.71
CA GLN A 297 -4.66 -5.66 -13.54
C GLN A 297 -3.50 -5.49 -14.53
N MET A 298 -3.51 -4.37 -15.24
CA MET A 298 -2.48 -4.00 -16.21
C MET A 298 -1.25 -3.40 -15.52
N VAL A 299 -0.08 -3.88 -15.91
CA VAL A 299 1.25 -3.44 -15.50
C VAL A 299 2.07 -3.24 -16.77
N GLU A 300 2.41 -2.00 -17.12
CA GLU A 300 3.19 -1.68 -18.34
C GLU A 300 2.69 -2.40 -19.61
N GLY A 301 1.36 -2.38 -19.84
CA GLY A 301 0.74 -2.98 -21.03
C GLY A 301 0.55 -4.51 -21.01
N LYS A 302 0.93 -5.20 -19.92
CA LYS A 302 0.63 -6.64 -19.72
C LYS A 302 -0.23 -6.85 -18.49
N SER A 303 -1.15 -7.80 -18.52
CA SER A 303 -1.90 -8.18 -17.32
C SER A 303 -1.00 -8.96 -16.35
N ALA A 304 -1.24 -8.84 -15.04
CA ALA A 304 -0.51 -9.60 -14.03
C ALA A 304 -0.55 -11.12 -14.30
N SER A 305 -1.69 -11.65 -14.77
CA SER A 305 -1.81 -13.05 -15.19
C SER A 305 -0.83 -13.45 -16.29
N LYS A 306 -0.64 -12.60 -17.30
CA LYS A 306 0.30 -12.85 -18.40
C LYS A 306 1.74 -12.84 -17.89
N ILE A 307 2.08 -11.88 -17.02
CA ILE A 307 3.42 -11.81 -16.40
C ILE A 307 3.70 -13.10 -15.61
N ARG A 308 2.74 -13.55 -14.79
CA ARG A 308 2.86 -14.77 -13.99
C ARG A 308 2.99 -16.03 -14.85
N ALA A 309 2.24 -16.12 -15.96
CA ALA A 309 2.39 -17.23 -16.90
C ALA A 309 3.75 -17.23 -17.61
N GLU A 310 4.27 -16.07 -18.01
CA GLU A 310 5.62 -15.97 -18.60
C GLU A 310 6.72 -16.36 -17.60
N LEU A 311 6.58 -16.00 -16.32
CA LEU A 311 7.49 -16.48 -15.26
C LEU A 311 7.41 -18.01 -15.12
N GLY A 312 6.22 -18.59 -15.21
CA GLY A 312 6.02 -20.04 -15.21
C GLY A 312 6.73 -20.73 -16.39
N LYS A 313 6.63 -20.16 -17.59
CA LYS A 313 7.36 -20.67 -18.77
C LYS A 313 8.86 -20.62 -18.56
N GLU A 314 9.38 -19.48 -18.10
CA GLU A 314 10.81 -19.34 -17.82
C GLU A 314 11.30 -20.36 -16.80
N LEU A 315 10.49 -20.65 -15.78
CA LEU A 315 10.81 -21.67 -14.78
C LEU A 315 10.89 -23.08 -15.36
N GLY A 316 10.07 -23.39 -16.37
CA GLY A 316 10.09 -24.68 -17.08
C GLY A 316 11.19 -24.81 -18.12
N ARG A 317 11.82 -23.70 -18.55
CA ARG A 317 12.90 -23.74 -19.54
C ARG A 317 14.12 -24.47 -18.99
N GLY A 318 14.43 -25.62 -19.58
CA GLY A 318 15.56 -26.45 -19.18
C GLY A 318 15.32 -27.29 -17.92
N ASP A 319 14.08 -27.33 -17.41
CA ASP A 319 13.69 -28.22 -16.33
C ASP A 319 13.36 -29.61 -16.89
N ASN A 320 14.26 -30.57 -16.70
CA ASN A 320 14.15 -31.91 -17.27
C ASN A 320 13.58 -32.94 -16.28
N ILE A 321 12.64 -32.52 -15.43
CA ILE A 321 12.00 -33.42 -14.46
C ILE A 321 11.00 -34.37 -15.14
N GLU A 322 10.97 -35.63 -14.73
CA GLU A 322 9.91 -36.56 -15.12
C GLU A 322 8.79 -36.54 -14.08
N ALA A 323 7.63 -35.99 -14.45
CA ALA A 323 6.46 -35.97 -13.58
C ALA A 323 5.18 -36.26 -14.38
N ASP A 324 4.13 -36.70 -13.68
CA ASP A 324 2.88 -37.10 -14.31
C ASP A 324 1.91 -35.92 -14.46
N MET A 325 2.08 -34.88 -13.65
CA MET A 325 1.23 -33.69 -13.68
C MET A 325 1.85 -32.45 -13.04
N VAL A 326 1.39 -31.29 -13.50
CA VAL A 326 1.54 -29.99 -12.85
C VAL A 326 0.28 -29.70 -12.06
N VAL A 327 0.42 -29.33 -10.79
CA VAL A 327 -0.70 -29.01 -9.90
C VAL A 327 -0.53 -27.59 -9.32
N PRO A 328 -1.43 -26.65 -9.64
CA PRO A 328 -1.36 -25.30 -9.10
C PRO A 328 -1.81 -25.28 -7.63
N VAL A 329 -1.13 -24.49 -6.80
CA VAL A 329 -1.70 -24.02 -5.53
C VAL A 329 -2.90 -23.12 -5.87
N PRO A 330 -4.10 -23.35 -5.28
CA PRO A 330 -5.31 -22.62 -5.67
C PRO A 330 -5.21 -21.10 -5.49
N GLU A 331 -5.74 -20.37 -6.48
CA GLU A 331 -5.69 -18.90 -6.66
C GLU A 331 -4.31 -18.31 -6.99
N SER A 332 -3.29 -18.61 -6.20
CA SER A 332 -1.93 -18.04 -6.37
C SER A 332 -1.18 -18.68 -7.53
N GLY A 333 -1.08 -20.01 -7.53
CA GLY A 333 -0.25 -20.80 -8.45
C GLY A 333 -0.85 -21.03 -9.83
N ILE A 334 -2.10 -20.61 -10.09
CA ILE A 334 -2.82 -20.97 -11.33
C ILE A 334 -2.06 -20.53 -12.59
N TYR A 335 -1.71 -19.25 -12.70
CA TYR A 335 -1.08 -18.72 -13.92
C TYR A 335 0.36 -19.20 -14.12
N PRO A 336 1.23 -19.20 -13.09
CA PRO A 336 2.55 -19.80 -13.22
C PRO A 336 2.49 -21.29 -13.58
N ALA A 337 1.56 -22.06 -13.01
CA ALA A 337 1.40 -23.48 -13.33
C ALA A 337 1.00 -23.69 -14.79
N THR A 338 0.08 -22.86 -15.31
CA THR A 338 -0.29 -22.89 -16.73
C THR A 338 0.94 -22.64 -17.61
N GLY A 339 1.73 -21.61 -17.31
CA GLY A 339 2.94 -21.31 -18.09
C GLY A 339 3.98 -22.43 -18.02
N TYR A 340 4.19 -23.01 -16.84
CA TYR A 340 5.13 -24.11 -16.65
C TYR A 340 4.68 -25.39 -17.40
N ALA A 341 3.39 -25.73 -17.34
CA ALA A 341 2.82 -26.85 -18.07
C ALA A 341 2.92 -26.66 -19.59
N ASP A 342 2.65 -25.45 -20.09
CA ASP A 342 2.78 -25.11 -21.51
C ASP A 342 4.22 -25.27 -22.02
N GLU A 343 5.23 -24.90 -21.21
CA GLU A 343 6.64 -25.00 -21.59
C GLU A 343 7.18 -26.44 -21.51
N THR A 344 6.85 -27.17 -20.44
CA THR A 344 7.39 -28.52 -20.19
C THR A 344 6.60 -29.63 -20.91
N GLY A 345 5.37 -29.37 -21.30
CA GLY A 345 4.45 -30.37 -21.86
C GLY A 345 3.84 -31.32 -20.81
N ILE A 346 4.15 -31.14 -19.52
CA ILE A 346 3.56 -31.92 -18.44
C ILE A 346 2.11 -31.43 -18.23
N PRO A 347 1.10 -32.32 -18.22
CA PRO A 347 -0.29 -31.91 -18.19
C PRO A 347 -0.69 -31.24 -16.86
N LEU A 348 -1.48 -30.16 -16.95
CA LEU A 348 -2.01 -29.43 -15.80
C LEU A 348 -3.26 -30.11 -15.23
N TYR A 349 -3.24 -30.42 -13.93
CA TYR A 349 -4.39 -30.96 -13.19
C TYR A 349 -4.68 -30.16 -11.92
N HIS A 350 -5.96 -29.94 -11.63
CA HIS A 350 -6.39 -29.36 -10.36
C HIS A 350 -6.52 -30.44 -9.28
N GLY A 351 -5.38 -30.95 -8.81
CA GLY A 351 -5.32 -31.95 -7.73
C GLY A 351 -5.58 -31.37 -6.34
N ILE A 352 -5.38 -30.06 -6.16
CA ILE A 352 -5.72 -29.32 -4.94
C ILE A 352 -6.76 -28.27 -5.31
N ILE A 353 -7.86 -28.23 -4.55
CA ILE A 353 -8.97 -27.30 -4.79
C ILE A 353 -9.37 -26.58 -3.50
N ARG A 354 -10.06 -25.45 -3.64
CA ARG A 354 -10.74 -24.79 -2.53
C ARG A 354 -12.08 -25.51 -2.30
N ASP A 355 -12.37 -25.88 -1.05
CA ASP A 355 -13.73 -26.23 -0.64
C ASP A 355 -14.60 -24.97 -0.59
N TYR A 356 -15.59 -24.89 -1.47
CA TYR A 356 -16.59 -23.82 -1.53
C TYR A 356 -17.92 -24.22 -0.85
N GLU A 357 -18.11 -25.49 -0.46
CA GLU A 357 -19.43 -26.02 -0.06
C GLU A 357 -19.71 -25.97 1.45
N THR A 358 -18.77 -25.50 2.28
CA THR A 358 -19.03 -25.25 3.71
C THR A 358 -19.89 -24.00 3.98
N GLU A 359 -20.63 -23.51 2.98
CA GLU A 359 -21.59 -22.40 3.05
C GLU A 359 -22.98 -22.80 3.60
N ARG A 360 -23.04 -23.46 4.77
CA ARG A 360 -24.24 -23.43 5.62
C ARG A 360 -23.91 -23.09 7.08
N THR A 361 -23.22 -21.98 7.29
CA THR A 361 -23.18 -21.27 8.59
C THR A 361 -24.17 -20.10 8.57
N LEU A 362 -25.46 -20.41 8.43
CA LEU A 362 -26.57 -19.44 8.45
C LEU A 362 -26.87 -18.85 9.86
N TYR A 363 -26.07 -19.18 10.89
CA TYR A 363 -26.36 -18.80 12.29
C TYR A 363 -25.12 -18.46 13.14
N GLU A 364 -24.04 -17.91 12.57
CA GLU A 364 -22.88 -17.47 13.37
C GLU A 364 -22.77 -15.93 13.40
N PRO A 365 -22.78 -15.30 14.60
CA PRO A 365 -22.91 -13.84 14.75
C PRO A 365 -21.60 -13.04 14.61
N ASN A 366 -20.43 -13.67 14.45
CA ASN A 366 -19.13 -12.98 14.48
C ASN A 366 -18.41 -12.96 13.12
N ILE A 367 -18.09 -11.76 12.60
CA ILE A 367 -17.64 -11.49 11.22
C ILE A 367 -16.13 -11.72 11.03
N GLU A 368 -15.31 -11.52 12.07
CA GLU A 368 -13.84 -11.71 11.99
C GLU A 368 -13.44 -13.18 11.92
N ASP A 369 -14.10 -14.01 12.73
CA ASP A 369 -13.96 -15.47 12.70
C ASP A 369 -14.37 -16.05 11.34
N ARG A 370 -15.36 -15.42 10.69
CA ARG A 370 -15.82 -15.80 9.34
C ARG A 370 -14.73 -15.57 8.30
N THR A 371 -14.04 -14.44 8.32
CA THR A 371 -13.03 -14.09 7.28
C THR A 371 -11.75 -14.91 7.43
N ARG A 372 -11.34 -15.22 8.67
CA ARG A 372 -10.21 -16.09 8.97
C ARG A 372 -10.50 -17.58 8.73
N LYS A 373 -11.72 -18.06 8.97
CA LYS A 373 -12.16 -19.43 8.61
C LYS A 373 -12.51 -19.58 7.12
N LEU A 374 -12.90 -18.50 6.44
CA LEU A 374 -13.07 -18.43 4.98
C LEU A 374 -11.74 -18.53 4.21
N ARG A 375 -10.59 -18.38 4.88
CA ARG A 375 -9.27 -18.85 4.42
C ARG A 375 -9.18 -20.40 4.46
N LYS A 376 -10.18 -21.01 3.80
CA LYS A 376 -10.16 -22.21 2.96
C LYS A 376 -9.62 -23.49 3.56
N LYS A 377 -10.53 -24.44 3.79
CA LYS A 377 -10.18 -25.85 3.70
C LYS A 377 -9.73 -26.15 2.27
N LEU A 378 -8.42 -26.19 2.04
CA LEU A 378 -7.89 -26.80 0.82
C LEU A 378 -8.21 -28.30 0.87
N VAL A 379 -8.60 -28.87 -0.26
CA VAL A 379 -8.93 -30.30 -0.39
C VAL A 379 -8.02 -30.90 -1.45
N ALA A 380 -7.44 -32.05 -1.11
CA ALA A 380 -6.75 -32.89 -2.07
C ALA A 380 -7.74 -33.84 -2.73
N VAL A 381 -7.74 -33.87 -4.05
CA VAL A 381 -8.54 -34.81 -4.84
C VAL A 381 -7.73 -36.11 -4.96
N GLN A 382 -7.92 -37.01 -3.99
CA GLN A 382 -7.10 -38.22 -3.85
C GLN A 382 -7.04 -39.04 -5.14
N ASP A 383 -8.18 -39.29 -5.81
CA ASP A 383 -8.24 -40.05 -7.07
C ASP A 383 -7.36 -39.49 -8.20
N ILE A 384 -7.08 -38.18 -8.17
CA ILE A 384 -6.16 -37.54 -9.13
C ILE A 384 -4.70 -37.72 -8.69
N LEU A 385 -4.43 -37.62 -7.39
CA LEU A 385 -3.09 -37.48 -6.82
C LEU A 385 -2.42 -38.80 -6.44
N GLU A 386 -3.18 -39.83 -6.10
CA GLU A 386 -2.65 -41.08 -5.53
C GLU A 386 -1.69 -41.79 -6.49
N GLY A 387 -0.48 -42.09 -6.00
CA GLY A 387 0.59 -42.77 -6.74
C GLY A 387 1.14 -41.96 -7.92
N LYS A 388 1.05 -40.63 -7.89
CA LYS A 388 1.57 -39.74 -8.94
C LYS A 388 2.85 -39.04 -8.52
N ARG A 389 3.68 -38.68 -9.50
CA ARG A 389 4.77 -37.71 -9.38
C ARG A 389 4.24 -36.33 -9.75
N VAL A 390 4.23 -35.41 -8.81
CA VAL A 390 3.52 -34.13 -8.92
C VAL A 390 4.49 -32.96 -8.90
N VAL A 391 4.33 -32.04 -9.86
CA VAL A 391 4.96 -30.71 -9.82
C VAL A 391 3.98 -29.72 -9.22
N LEU A 392 4.16 -29.38 -7.94
CA LEU A 392 3.42 -28.31 -7.27
C LEU A 392 3.98 -26.94 -7.66
N VAL A 393 3.11 -26.06 -8.14
CA VAL A 393 3.49 -24.69 -8.50
C VAL A 393 2.74 -23.68 -7.65
N ASP A 394 3.48 -22.81 -6.96
CA ASP A 394 2.97 -21.67 -6.20
C ASP A 394 3.64 -20.38 -6.68
N GLU A 395 3.13 -19.20 -6.32
CA GLU A 395 3.62 -17.92 -6.87
C GLU A 395 4.88 -17.37 -6.17
N ALA A 396 5.02 -17.60 -4.86
CA ALA A 396 6.12 -17.08 -4.05
C ALA A 396 6.29 -17.88 -2.75
N ILE A 397 7.52 -17.88 -2.21
CA ILE A 397 7.81 -18.40 -0.87
C ILE A 397 8.06 -17.22 0.09
N ILE A 398 7.16 -17.08 1.08
CA ILE A 398 7.26 -16.08 2.17
C ILE A 398 7.49 -16.80 3.51
N SER A 399 6.42 -17.19 4.20
CA SER A 399 6.47 -17.98 5.45
C SER A 399 6.37 -19.49 5.25
N GLY A 400 6.03 -19.91 4.04
CA GLY A 400 5.88 -21.33 3.70
C GLY A 400 4.65 -22.01 4.31
N LEU A 401 3.79 -21.32 5.08
CA LEU A 401 2.62 -21.93 5.74
C LEU A 401 1.62 -22.54 4.76
N THR A 402 1.30 -21.81 3.68
CA THR A 402 0.41 -22.32 2.62
C THR A 402 1.03 -23.53 1.93
N LEU A 403 2.31 -23.42 1.56
CA LEU A 403 3.05 -24.48 0.88
C LEU A 403 3.11 -25.76 1.74
N ALA A 404 3.44 -25.63 3.04
CA ALA A 404 3.42 -26.74 4.00
C ALA A 404 2.05 -27.43 4.06
N THR A 405 0.97 -26.64 4.10
CA THR A 405 -0.41 -27.17 4.14
C THR A 405 -0.76 -27.93 2.86
N VAL A 406 -0.32 -27.45 1.70
CA VAL A 406 -0.56 -28.13 0.42
C VAL A 406 0.25 -29.43 0.35
N ILE A 407 1.51 -29.41 0.76
CA ILE A 407 2.39 -30.58 0.77
C ILE A 407 1.84 -31.68 1.68
N ASP A 408 1.42 -31.33 2.91
CA ASP A 408 0.79 -32.27 3.85
C ASP A 408 -0.45 -32.96 3.25
N LYS A 409 -1.25 -32.19 2.50
CA LYS A 409 -2.43 -32.72 1.79
C LYS A 409 -2.06 -33.65 0.64
N CYS A 410 -1.01 -33.33 -0.13
CA CYS A 410 -0.48 -34.20 -1.17
C CYS A 410 0.06 -35.51 -0.59
N GLN A 411 0.85 -35.43 0.48
CA GLN A 411 1.38 -36.61 1.18
C GLN A 411 0.24 -37.49 1.72
N SER A 412 -0.76 -36.87 2.36
CA SER A 412 -1.95 -37.57 2.86
C SER A 412 -2.80 -38.22 1.76
N ALA A 413 -2.76 -37.67 0.54
CA ALA A 413 -3.43 -38.22 -0.64
C ALA A 413 -2.62 -39.33 -1.34
N GLY A 414 -1.45 -39.70 -0.83
CA GLY A 414 -0.64 -40.79 -1.36
C GLY A 414 0.17 -40.43 -2.62
N VAL A 415 0.56 -39.17 -2.79
CA VAL A 415 1.50 -38.75 -3.85
C VAL A 415 2.85 -39.45 -3.68
N GLU A 416 3.47 -39.92 -4.77
CA GLU A 416 4.74 -40.67 -4.77
C GLU A 416 5.95 -39.72 -4.66
N GLU A 417 5.98 -38.68 -5.50
CA GLU A 417 7.04 -37.66 -5.51
C GLU A 417 6.42 -36.27 -5.56
N ILE A 418 6.99 -35.35 -4.78
CA ILE A 418 6.55 -33.95 -4.73
C ILE A 418 7.72 -33.07 -5.16
N HIS A 419 7.60 -32.48 -6.34
CA HIS A 419 8.50 -31.47 -6.85
C HIS A 419 7.85 -30.09 -6.72
N VAL A 420 8.55 -29.12 -6.12
CA VAL A 420 8.04 -27.76 -5.99
C VAL A 420 8.72 -26.85 -6.99
N ARG A 421 7.93 -25.96 -7.60
CA ARG A 421 8.38 -24.98 -8.60
C ARG A 421 7.82 -23.61 -8.28
N ILE A 422 8.71 -22.63 -8.09
CA ILE A 422 8.35 -21.26 -7.72
C ILE A 422 8.85 -20.26 -8.78
N PRO A 423 7.98 -19.46 -9.41
CA PRO A 423 8.31 -18.53 -10.49
C PRO A 423 8.93 -17.22 -9.95
N SER A 424 9.45 -17.22 -8.74
CA SER A 424 10.11 -16.08 -8.10
C SER A 424 11.24 -16.54 -7.19
N PRO A 425 12.24 -15.69 -6.92
CA PRO A 425 13.15 -15.93 -5.81
C PRO A 425 12.39 -15.99 -4.48
N PRO A 426 12.86 -16.76 -3.49
CA PRO A 426 12.28 -16.75 -2.16
C PRO A 426 12.57 -15.42 -1.46
N MET A 427 11.64 -14.97 -0.62
CA MET A 427 11.86 -13.81 0.22
C MET A 427 12.84 -14.13 1.35
N ARG A 428 13.90 -13.34 1.45
CA ARG A 428 15.01 -13.51 2.41
C ARG A 428 15.02 -12.40 3.48
N THR A 429 14.51 -11.22 3.16
CA THR A 429 14.47 -10.07 4.07
C THR A 429 13.09 -9.43 4.10
N GLN A 430 12.74 -8.82 5.25
CA GLN A 430 11.51 -8.04 5.39
C GLN A 430 11.51 -6.84 4.44
N CYS A 431 10.30 -6.42 4.04
CA CYS A 431 10.15 -5.29 3.14
C CYS A 431 10.33 -3.96 3.88
N SER A 432 11.52 -3.35 3.77
CA SER A 432 11.81 -2.04 4.37
C SER A 432 11.02 -0.86 3.77
N TYR A 433 10.22 -1.08 2.72
CA TYR A 433 9.45 -0.03 2.03
C TYR A 433 7.95 -0.11 2.30
N GLY A 434 7.54 -0.95 3.25
CA GLY A 434 6.16 -1.02 3.70
C GLY A 434 5.18 -1.58 2.66
N VAL A 435 5.63 -2.42 1.73
CA VAL A 435 4.75 -3.14 0.78
C VAL A 435 4.18 -4.42 1.39
N LEU A 436 4.93 -5.06 2.29
CA LEU A 436 4.51 -6.26 3.03
C LEU A 436 4.44 -5.97 4.54
N SER A 437 3.83 -6.88 5.29
CA SER A 437 3.81 -6.82 6.76
C SER A 437 5.17 -7.22 7.31
N ASP A 438 5.60 -6.56 8.38
CA ASP A 438 6.94 -6.70 8.97
C ASP A 438 7.06 -7.93 9.89
N ASP A 439 5.93 -8.58 10.22
CA ASP A 439 5.85 -9.68 11.20
C ASP A 439 5.90 -11.08 10.56
N ALA A 440 6.07 -11.19 9.24
CA ALA A 440 6.02 -12.47 8.56
C ALA A 440 7.30 -13.28 8.82
N GLU A 441 7.25 -14.37 9.58
CA GLU A 441 8.39 -15.29 9.69
C GLU A 441 8.80 -15.79 8.30
N LEU A 442 10.01 -15.49 7.84
CA LEU A 442 10.48 -15.84 6.50
C LEU A 442 11.12 -17.22 6.50
N VAL A 443 10.61 -18.14 5.69
CA VAL A 443 11.10 -19.52 5.66
C VAL A 443 12.48 -19.66 5.00
N ALA A 444 12.92 -18.63 4.27
CA ALA A 444 14.22 -18.56 3.63
C ALA A 444 15.12 -17.46 4.24
N ASP A 445 14.90 -17.08 5.50
CA ASP A 445 15.81 -16.19 6.23
C ASP A 445 17.22 -16.80 6.28
N THR A 446 18.22 -15.98 5.94
CA THR A 446 19.62 -16.39 5.75
C THR A 446 20.41 -16.50 7.04
N ASN A 447 19.84 -16.16 8.20
CA ASN A 447 20.54 -16.27 9.49
C ASN A 447 21.06 -17.71 9.73
N GLY A 448 22.32 -17.95 9.36
CA GLY A 448 23.00 -19.26 9.45
C GLY A 448 22.92 -20.16 8.21
N LEU A 449 22.25 -19.74 7.13
CA LEU A 449 22.23 -20.44 5.83
C LEU A 449 23.24 -19.78 4.88
N GLY A 450 23.92 -20.56 4.04
CA GLY A 450 24.71 -20.00 2.95
C GLY A 450 23.85 -19.09 2.06
N SER A 451 24.44 -18.00 1.56
CA SER A 451 23.72 -16.99 0.73
C SER A 451 23.49 -17.45 -0.71
N ASP A 452 24.07 -18.58 -1.12
CA ASP A 452 23.93 -19.13 -2.45
C ASP A 452 22.60 -19.89 -2.65
N ARG A 453 22.20 -20.00 -3.91
CA ARG A 453 20.93 -20.60 -4.32
C ARG A 453 20.80 -22.08 -3.95
N GLU A 454 21.89 -22.84 -4.02
CA GLU A 454 21.89 -24.29 -3.79
C GLU A 454 21.67 -24.60 -2.30
N SER A 455 22.32 -23.83 -1.42
CA SER A 455 22.12 -23.90 0.03
C SER A 455 20.66 -23.65 0.43
N ILE A 456 20.03 -22.62 -0.14
CA ILE A 456 18.62 -22.28 0.14
C ILE A 456 17.69 -23.35 -0.40
N GLN A 457 17.91 -23.85 -1.62
CA GLN A 457 17.11 -24.94 -2.19
C GLN A 457 17.16 -26.19 -1.30
N THR A 458 18.37 -26.62 -0.95
CA THR A 458 18.59 -27.80 -0.08
C THR A 458 17.89 -27.64 1.26
N HIS A 459 17.97 -26.45 1.87
CA HIS A 459 17.28 -26.17 3.13
C HIS A 459 15.76 -26.33 2.99
N LEU A 460 15.15 -25.75 1.96
CA LEU A 460 13.71 -25.81 1.74
C LEU A 460 13.24 -27.24 1.40
N GLU A 461 14.01 -27.97 0.59
CA GLU A 461 13.74 -29.39 0.28
C GLU A 461 13.71 -30.25 1.55
N GLN A 462 14.69 -30.09 2.42
CA GLN A 462 14.76 -30.80 3.71
C GLN A 462 13.63 -30.39 4.64
N LYS A 463 13.35 -29.07 4.74
CA LYS A 463 12.32 -28.53 5.64
C LYS A 463 10.92 -29.04 5.29
N PHE A 464 10.64 -29.20 4.00
CA PHE A 464 9.34 -29.63 3.51
C PHE A 464 9.28 -31.11 3.08
N ASN A 465 10.38 -31.85 3.20
CA ASN A 465 10.51 -33.24 2.78
C ASN A 465 10.10 -33.45 1.31
N LEU A 466 10.74 -32.70 0.41
CA LEU A 466 10.45 -32.67 -1.03
C LEU A 466 11.40 -33.57 -1.82
N SER A 467 10.94 -34.03 -2.98
CA SER A 467 11.77 -34.74 -3.95
C SER A 467 12.71 -33.78 -4.70
N SER A 468 12.23 -32.57 -5.04
CA SER A 468 13.08 -31.45 -5.45
C SER A 468 12.36 -30.11 -5.36
N LEU A 469 13.11 -29.02 -5.29
CA LEU A 469 12.60 -27.66 -5.31
C LEU A 469 13.44 -26.78 -6.25
N GLN A 470 12.77 -26.10 -7.17
CA GLN A 470 13.42 -25.12 -8.04
C GLN A 470 12.65 -23.80 -8.03
N TYR A 471 13.40 -22.69 -8.07
CA TYR A 471 12.86 -21.35 -8.16
C TYR A 471 13.68 -20.47 -9.11
N LEU A 472 13.10 -19.44 -9.71
CA LEU A 472 13.83 -18.54 -10.61
C LEU A 472 14.94 -17.75 -9.91
N SER A 473 16.06 -17.52 -10.60
CA SER A 473 17.06 -16.57 -10.12
C SER A 473 16.51 -15.13 -10.13
N VAL A 474 17.10 -14.23 -9.34
CA VAL A 474 16.66 -12.82 -9.32
C VAL A 474 16.80 -12.18 -10.70
N GLU A 475 17.83 -12.54 -11.46
CA GLU A 475 18.05 -11.99 -12.79
C GLU A 475 17.04 -12.50 -13.81
N ASP A 476 16.74 -13.80 -13.83
CA ASP A 476 15.73 -14.37 -14.74
C ASP A 476 14.34 -13.79 -14.43
N PHE A 477 14.03 -13.61 -13.15
CA PHE A 477 12.80 -12.98 -12.69
C PHE A 477 12.69 -11.51 -13.13
N LYS A 478 13.75 -10.71 -12.96
CA LYS A 478 13.79 -9.28 -13.34
C LYS A 478 13.64 -9.07 -14.85
N ARG A 479 14.05 -10.03 -15.69
CA ARG A 479 13.85 -9.93 -17.15
C ARG A 479 12.37 -9.94 -17.55
N ILE A 480 11.50 -10.54 -16.75
CA ILE A 480 10.09 -10.77 -17.09
C ILE A 480 9.18 -9.77 -16.39
N VAL A 481 9.47 -9.45 -15.13
CA VAL A 481 8.67 -8.48 -14.38
C VAL A 481 8.93 -7.06 -14.90
N PRO A 482 7.89 -6.31 -15.29
CA PRO A 482 8.06 -4.96 -15.80
C PRO A 482 8.80 -4.06 -14.82
N SER A 483 9.59 -3.14 -15.38
CA SER A 483 10.23 -2.07 -14.64
C SER A 483 9.35 -0.83 -14.65
N ASP A 484 9.29 -0.12 -13.53
CA ASP A 484 8.70 1.21 -13.45
C ASP A 484 9.84 2.24 -13.59
N TYR A 485 9.74 3.11 -14.59
CA TYR A 485 10.81 4.06 -14.95
C TYR A 485 12.21 3.41 -15.08
N GLY A 486 12.28 2.19 -15.63
CA GLY A 486 13.54 1.46 -15.81
C GLY A 486 14.12 0.82 -14.55
N TYR A 487 13.37 0.80 -13.44
CA TYR A 487 13.75 0.17 -12.19
C TYR A 487 12.77 -0.94 -11.78
N THR A 488 13.30 -2.06 -11.25
CA THR A 488 12.51 -3.18 -10.70
C THR A 488 13.04 -3.50 -9.31
N CYS A 489 12.28 -3.13 -8.28
CA CYS A 489 12.64 -3.37 -6.88
C CYS A 489 12.59 -4.87 -6.58
N THR A 490 13.70 -5.42 -6.12
CA THR A 490 13.91 -6.83 -5.76
C THR A 490 14.54 -6.99 -4.38
N ASN A 491 14.49 -5.93 -3.57
CA ASN A 491 15.24 -5.83 -2.31
C ASN A 491 14.93 -6.96 -1.30
N CYS A 492 13.69 -7.46 -1.28
CA CYS A 492 13.27 -8.57 -0.43
C CYS A 492 13.91 -9.93 -0.77
N PHE A 493 14.49 -10.05 -1.98
CA PHE A 493 15.14 -11.29 -2.44
C PHE A 493 16.64 -11.30 -2.18
N TYR A 494 17.21 -10.17 -1.75
CA TYR A 494 18.60 -10.04 -1.37
C TYR A 494 18.70 -10.08 0.15
N GLY A 495 19.69 -10.82 0.66
CA GLY A 495 20.02 -10.84 2.08
C GLY A 495 20.72 -9.54 2.50
N ASP A 496 20.92 -9.34 3.81
CA ASP A 496 21.64 -8.18 4.33
C ASP A 496 23.10 -8.10 3.84
N GLU A 497 23.69 -9.21 3.38
CA GLU A 497 25.05 -9.27 2.82
C GLU A 497 25.16 -8.79 1.37
N ASP A 498 24.03 -8.62 0.66
CA ASP A 498 23.97 -8.27 -0.77
C ASP A 498 23.54 -6.80 -1.01
N ARG A 499 23.37 -5.98 0.05
CA ARG A 499 22.93 -4.57 -0.01
C ARG A 499 24.07 -3.55 -0.06
#